data_AF-A0A674IWE4-F1
#
_entry.id   AF-A0A674IWE4-F1
#
_cell.length_a   1.000
_cell.length_b   1.000
_cell.length_c   1.000
_cell.angle_alpha   90.00
_cell.angle_beta   90.00
_cell.angle_gamma   90.00
#
_symmetry.space_group_name_H-M   'P 1'
#
loop_
_entity.id
_entity.type
_entity.pdbx_description
1 polymer ?
#
loop_
_entity_poly.entity_id
_entity_poly.type
_entity_poly.pdbx_seq_one_letter_code
_entity_poly.pdbx_strand_id
1 'polypeptide(L)'
;MSSISEATTKFALDFFKVLNKDHPSDNIIYSPLSISAALGMVLLGARGNTATQIQKLEKELTYEKLTTWISPDHLKEDEVDVALPRFKVETSAQLKQYLEALGMTDVFHPGASDLSGMAKEGGLFVSEAVHKAYIEVNEEGTVAAAATGIGIHTISLRIPVQFVADHPFLFFIRHQKTKCILFYGRVSSP
;
A
#
# COMPACT_ATOMS: atom_id res chain seq x y z
N MET A 1 8.78 0.37 20.14
CA MET A 1 8.45 -0.61 19.08
C MET A 1 7.75 0.17 17.99
N SER A 2 8.12 0.00 16.73
CA SER A 2 7.33 0.54 15.62
C SER A 2 5.97 -0.15 15.57
N SER A 3 4.96 0.56 15.09
CA SER A 3 3.59 0.01 14.98
C SER A 3 3.43 -0.85 13.72
N ILE A 4 2.49 -1.80 13.73
CA ILE A 4 2.19 -2.60 12.53
C ILE A 4 1.84 -1.70 11.34
N SER A 5 1.10 -0.60 11.57
CA SER A 5 0.74 0.34 10.51
C SER A 5 1.93 1.10 9.94
N GLU A 6 2.95 1.39 10.73
CA GLU A 6 4.21 2.03 10.31
C GLU A 6 5.04 1.10 9.41
N ALA A 7 5.21 -0.16 9.83
CA ALA A 7 5.89 -1.20 9.04
C ALA A 7 5.16 -1.45 7.70
N THR A 8 3.84 -1.68 7.73
CA THR A 8 3.02 -1.82 6.51
C THR A 8 3.06 -0.57 5.63
N THR A 9 3.10 0.63 6.24
CA THR A 9 3.15 1.90 5.50
C THR A 9 4.44 2.05 4.70
N LYS A 10 5.61 1.69 5.26
CA LYS A 10 6.85 1.82 4.49
C LYS A 10 7.20 0.58 3.65
N PHE A 11 6.66 -0.60 3.99
CA PHE A 11 6.61 -1.70 3.01
C PHE A 11 5.86 -1.25 1.75
N ALA A 12 4.73 -0.52 1.91
CA ALA A 12 4.03 0.08 0.77
C ALA A 12 4.95 0.98 -0.07
N LEU A 13 5.61 1.95 0.57
CA LEU A 13 6.40 2.97 -0.12
C LEU A 13 7.69 2.43 -0.77
N ASP A 14 8.34 1.43 -0.18
CA ASP A 14 9.53 0.83 -0.79
C ASP A 14 9.16 -0.15 -1.91
N PHE A 15 8.08 -0.92 -1.77
CA PHE A 15 7.53 -1.71 -2.87
C PHE A 15 7.13 -0.81 -4.05
N PHE A 16 6.52 0.35 -3.80
CA PHE A 16 6.24 1.37 -4.84
C PHE A 16 7.51 1.79 -5.58
N LYS A 17 8.61 2.08 -4.86
CA LYS A 17 9.88 2.52 -5.47
C LYS A 17 10.49 1.47 -6.40
N VAL A 18 10.35 0.17 -6.09
CA VAL A 18 10.87 -0.88 -6.98
C VAL A 18 9.94 -1.06 -8.18
N LEU A 19 8.62 -1.17 -7.96
CA LEU A 19 7.64 -1.33 -9.04
C LEU A 19 7.65 -0.15 -10.02
N ASN A 20 7.82 1.08 -9.52
CA ASN A 20 7.92 2.31 -10.32
C ASN A 20 9.18 2.40 -11.20
N LYS A 21 10.23 1.58 -10.99
CA LYS A 21 11.38 1.54 -11.91
C LYS A 21 10.99 0.91 -13.24
N ASP A 22 10.25 -0.19 -13.15
CA ASP A 22 9.82 -0.98 -14.30
C ASP A 22 8.57 -0.36 -14.95
N HIS A 23 7.70 0.26 -14.12
CA HIS A 23 6.44 0.89 -14.51
C HIS A 23 6.38 2.38 -14.09
N PRO A 24 7.12 3.29 -14.74
CA PRO A 24 7.22 4.70 -14.32
C PRO A 24 5.97 5.54 -14.63
N SER A 25 5.14 5.11 -15.60
CA SER A 25 3.98 5.87 -16.08
C SER A 25 2.63 5.20 -15.84
N ASP A 26 2.59 3.91 -15.51
CA ASP A 26 1.36 3.11 -15.56
C ASP A 26 0.40 3.45 -14.39
N ASN A 27 -0.90 3.28 -14.60
CA ASN A 27 -1.85 3.23 -13.49
C ASN A 27 -1.59 1.95 -12.69
N ILE A 28 -1.38 2.06 -11.37
CA ILE A 28 -1.04 0.90 -10.53
C ILE A 28 -1.81 0.92 -9.20
N ILE A 29 -2.18 -0.27 -8.73
CA ILE A 29 -2.69 -0.50 -7.37
C ILE A 29 -2.13 -1.82 -6.80
N TYR A 30 -1.87 -1.84 -5.49
CA TYR A 30 -1.58 -3.05 -4.74
C TYR A 30 -2.01 -2.88 -3.28
N SER A 31 -2.12 -3.99 -2.55
CA SER A 31 -2.41 -4.02 -1.12
C SER A 31 -1.14 -4.34 -0.33
N PRO A 32 -0.51 -3.35 0.33
CA PRO A 32 0.68 -3.56 1.15
C PRO A 32 0.40 -4.56 2.28
N LEU A 33 -0.74 -4.42 2.96
CA LEU A 33 -1.15 -5.29 4.05
C LEU A 33 -1.37 -6.74 3.60
N SER A 34 -1.95 -6.97 2.41
CA SER A 34 -2.13 -8.32 1.85
C SER A 34 -0.79 -9.00 1.58
N ILE A 35 0.16 -8.28 0.98
CA ILE A 35 1.50 -8.82 0.69
C ILE A 35 2.24 -9.08 2.01
N SER A 36 2.27 -8.13 2.97
CA SER A 36 2.89 -8.35 4.28
C SER A 36 2.26 -9.53 5.04
N ALA A 37 0.95 -9.74 4.96
CA ALA A 37 0.30 -10.90 5.57
C ALA A 37 0.73 -12.24 4.94
N ALA A 38 0.89 -12.28 3.61
CA ALA A 38 1.42 -13.45 2.91
C ALA A 38 2.89 -13.73 3.29
N LEU A 39 3.73 -12.69 3.35
CA LEU A 39 5.12 -12.79 3.80
C LEU A 39 5.21 -13.30 5.25
N GLY A 40 4.35 -12.81 6.15
CA GLY A 40 4.26 -13.27 7.53
C GLY A 40 3.89 -14.75 7.66
N MET A 41 2.99 -15.27 6.82
CA MET A 41 2.68 -16.71 6.80
C MET A 41 3.89 -17.55 6.36
N VAL A 42 4.66 -17.09 5.38
CA VAL A 42 5.90 -17.77 4.94
C VAL A 42 6.97 -17.69 6.04
N LEU A 43 7.09 -16.55 6.73
CA LEU A 43 8.05 -16.36 7.83
C LEU A 43 7.84 -17.34 9.00
N LEU A 44 6.59 -17.73 9.31
CA LEU A 44 6.31 -18.74 10.33
C LEU A 44 6.93 -20.11 9.99
N GLY A 45 7.02 -20.44 8.70
CA GLY A 45 7.72 -21.63 8.20
C GLY A 45 9.22 -21.46 8.01
N ALA A 46 9.67 -20.25 7.66
CA ALA A 46 11.06 -19.98 7.31
C ALA A 46 12.02 -20.13 8.48
N ARG A 47 13.22 -20.66 8.21
CA ARG A 47 14.34 -20.76 9.16
C ARG A 47 15.62 -20.23 8.47
N GLY A 48 16.77 -20.34 9.15
CA GLY A 48 18.08 -19.98 8.60
C GLY A 48 18.17 -18.57 7.98
N ASN A 49 18.84 -18.49 6.83
CA ASN A 49 19.00 -17.24 6.07
C ASN A 49 17.67 -16.77 5.45
N THR A 50 16.80 -17.70 5.03
CA THR A 50 15.47 -17.38 4.48
C THR A 50 14.62 -16.57 5.47
N ALA A 51 14.55 -16.98 6.73
CA ALA A 51 13.88 -16.21 7.79
C ALA A 51 14.55 -14.85 8.02
N THR A 52 15.88 -14.81 7.94
CA THR A 52 16.67 -13.60 8.18
C THR A 52 16.43 -12.56 7.08
N GLN A 53 16.34 -12.96 5.82
CA GLN A 53 15.99 -12.10 4.69
C GLN A 53 14.57 -11.53 4.82
N ILE A 54 13.58 -12.37 5.14
CA ILE A 54 12.19 -11.91 5.30
C ILE A 54 12.08 -10.92 6.47
N GLN A 55 12.68 -11.23 7.63
CA GLN A 55 12.72 -10.29 8.76
C GLN A 55 13.51 -9.02 8.45
N LYS A 56 14.57 -9.09 7.64
CA LYS A 56 15.33 -7.90 7.23
C LYS A 56 14.46 -6.99 6.36
N LEU A 57 13.73 -7.57 5.40
CA LEU A 57 12.75 -6.86 4.58
C LEU A 57 11.65 -6.20 5.42
N GLU A 58 11.15 -6.85 6.47
CA GLU A 58 10.20 -6.23 7.41
C GLU A 58 10.82 -5.11 8.27
N LYS A 59 12.13 -5.16 8.57
CA LYS A 59 12.80 -4.30 9.56
C LYS A 59 13.52 -3.08 9.01
N GLU A 60 13.97 -3.07 7.75
CA GLU A 60 14.68 -1.91 7.18
C GLU A 60 13.72 -0.74 6.81
N LEU A 61 12.66 -0.51 7.61
CA LEU A 61 11.48 0.30 7.26
C LEU A 61 10.92 1.20 8.41
N THR A 62 10.85 2.55 8.48
CA THR A 62 11.71 3.70 8.01
C THR A 62 11.26 4.71 6.91
N TYR A 63 10.06 5.34 6.98
CA TYR A 63 9.84 6.65 6.29
C TYR A 63 9.02 7.65 7.11
N GLU A 64 9.50 8.88 7.18
CA GLU A 64 9.05 9.90 8.14
C GLU A 64 8.09 10.93 7.52
N LYS A 65 8.27 11.33 6.25
CA LYS A 65 7.49 12.46 5.70
C LYS A 65 6.01 12.14 5.50
N LEU A 66 5.64 10.90 5.18
CA LEU A 66 4.23 10.50 5.03
C LEU A 66 3.53 10.49 6.40
N THR A 67 4.21 10.07 7.46
CA THR A 67 3.66 10.13 8.82
C THR A 67 3.59 11.56 9.35
N THR A 68 4.47 12.47 8.91
CA THR A 68 4.31 13.93 9.11
C THR A 68 3.07 14.46 8.37
N TRP A 69 2.98 14.28 7.05
CA TRP A 69 1.90 14.88 6.24
C TRP A 69 0.49 14.42 6.63
N ILE A 70 0.36 13.21 7.18
CA ILE A 70 -0.92 12.65 7.64
C ILE A 70 -0.96 12.51 9.17
N SER A 71 -0.26 13.40 9.90
CA SER A 71 -0.46 13.62 11.34
C SER A 71 -1.66 14.56 11.60
N PRO A 72 -2.32 14.50 12.77
CA PRO A 72 -3.41 15.43 13.12
C PRO A 72 -2.98 16.91 13.17
N ASP A 73 -1.69 17.17 13.39
CA ASP A 73 -1.12 18.52 13.49
C ASP A 73 -1.00 19.19 12.12
N HIS A 74 -0.90 18.39 11.06
CA HIS A 74 -0.75 18.82 9.67
C HIS A 74 -2.02 18.63 8.82
N LEU A 75 -2.92 17.71 9.20
CA LEU A 75 -4.19 17.47 8.52
C LEU A 75 -5.35 18.08 9.31
N LYS A 76 -5.83 19.24 8.87
CA LYS A 76 -6.98 19.94 9.44
C LYS A 76 -8.25 19.66 8.64
N GLU A 77 -9.39 19.66 9.34
CA GLU A 77 -10.72 19.64 8.71
C GLU A 77 -11.06 21.06 8.22
N ASP A 78 -11.45 21.19 6.95
CA ASP A 78 -11.85 22.44 6.30
C ASP A 78 -12.88 22.13 5.19
N GLU A 79 -13.58 23.14 4.69
CA GLU A 79 -14.57 22.98 3.61
C GLU A 79 -13.86 23.04 2.24
N VAL A 80 -13.92 21.94 1.49
CA VAL A 80 -13.16 21.74 0.24
C VAL A 80 -14.09 21.28 -0.90
N ASP A 81 -14.08 22.00 -2.02
CA ASP A 81 -14.69 21.56 -3.27
C ASP A 81 -13.78 20.50 -3.92
N VAL A 82 -14.22 19.24 -3.96
CA VAL A 82 -13.42 18.11 -4.47
C VAL A 82 -13.90 17.68 -5.87
N ALA A 83 -13.03 17.81 -6.86
CA ALA A 83 -13.19 17.24 -8.20
C ALA A 83 -12.18 16.09 -8.39
N LEU A 84 -12.65 14.86 -8.19
CA LEU A 84 -11.92 13.62 -8.42
C LEU A 84 -12.50 12.91 -9.66
N PRO A 85 -11.68 12.44 -10.62
CA PRO A 85 -12.20 11.71 -11.77
C PRO A 85 -12.74 10.34 -11.36
N ARG A 86 -13.69 9.82 -12.14
CA ARG A 86 -13.96 8.37 -12.17
C ARG A 86 -12.72 7.66 -12.73
N PHE A 87 -12.32 6.56 -12.12
CA PHE A 87 -11.22 5.73 -12.65
C PHE A 87 -11.38 4.26 -12.27
N LYS A 88 -10.75 3.39 -13.07
CA LYS A 88 -10.73 1.94 -12.89
C LYS A 88 -9.29 1.46 -13.08
N VAL A 89 -8.69 0.87 -12.05
CA VAL A 89 -7.32 0.38 -12.09
C VAL A 89 -7.28 -1.06 -11.63
N GLU A 90 -6.81 -1.93 -12.50
CA GLU A 90 -6.44 -3.31 -12.18
C GLU A 90 -4.92 -3.46 -12.29
N THR A 91 -4.32 -4.29 -11.45
CA THR A 91 -2.89 -4.59 -11.51
C THR A 91 -2.66 -6.04 -11.13
N SER A 92 -1.83 -6.73 -11.92
CA SER A 92 -1.44 -8.13 -11.71
C SER A 92 0.08 -8.23 -11.73
N ALA A 93 0.72 -8.14 -10.56
CA ALA A 93 2.17 -8.10 -10.42
C ALA A 93 2.73 -9.47 -10.01
N GLN A 94 3.75 -9.95 -10.73
CA GLN A 94 4.58 -11.07 -10.29
C GLN A 94 5.53 -10.56 -9.20
N LEU A 95 5.29 -10.94 -7.94
CA LEU A 95 6.04 -10.40 -6.80
C LEU A 95 7.50 -10.83 -6.75
N LYS A 96 7.86 -11.97 -7.37
CA LYS A 96 9.19 -12.59 -7.25
C LYS A 96 10.33 -11.60 -7.54
N GLN A 97 10.35 -10.97 -8.72
CA GLN A 97 11.42 -10.03 -9.10
C GLN A 97 11.55 -8.85 -8.12
N TYR A 98 10.42 -8.35 -7.62
CA TYR A 98 10.37 -7.22 -6.70
C TYR A 98 10.85 -7.59 -5.29
N LEU A 99 10.51 -8.78 -4.81
CA LEU A 99 10.95 -9.29 -3.51
C LEU A 99 12.44 -9.71 -3.54
N GLU A 100 12.91 -10.30 -4.64
CA GLU A 100 14.33 -10.59 -4.85
C GLU A 100 15.17 -9.29 -4.91
N ALA A 101 14.69 -8.26 -5.62
CA ALA A 101 15.31 -6.92 -5.63
C ALA A 101 15.26 -6.20 -4.27
N LEU A 102 14.40 -6.63 -3.35
CA LEU A 102 14.32 -6.20 -1.95
C LEU A 102 15.11 -7.12 -0.99
N GLY A 103 15.87 -8.08 -1.51
CA GLY A 103 16.78 -8.95 -0.73
C GLY A 103 16.17 -10.24 -0.20
N MET A 104 14.94 -10.58 -0.59
CA MET A 104 14.27 -11.85 -0.27
C MET A 104 14.49 -12.85 -1.41
N THR A 105 15.67 -13.50 -1.45
CA THR A 105 16.08 -14.37 -2.55
C THR A 105 15.87 -15.86 -2.27
N ASP A 106 16.29 -16.32 -1.08
CA ASP A 106 16.50 -17.75 -0.82
C ASP A 106 15.18 -18.52 -0.86
N VAL A 107 14.11 -17.86 -0.43
CA VAL A 107 12.75 -18.40 -0.42
C VAL A 107 12.29 -18.94 -1.78
N PHE A 108 12.76 -18.33 -2.88
CA PHE A 108 12.39 -18.64 -4.26
C PHE A 108 13.35 -19.61 -4.97
N HIS A 109 14.34 -20.15 -4.24
CA HIS A 109 15.43 -20.96 -4.78
C HIS A 109 15.45 -22.35 -4.13
N PRO A 110 15.21 -23.46 -4.88
CA PRO A 110 15.04 -24.80 -4.32
C PRO A 110 16.20 -25.32 -3.45
N GLY A 111 17.43 -24.87 -3.72
CA GLY A 111 18.64 -25.26 -2.98
C GLY A 111 19.04 -24.32 -1.84
N ALA A 112 18.33 -23.22 -1.63
CA ALA A 112 18.61 -22.22 -0.58
C ALA A 112 17.42 -21.97 0.36
N SER A 113 16.19 -22.31 -0.06
CA SER A 113 14.97 -22.12 0.72
C SER A 113 14.92 -23.04 1.93
N ASP A 114 14.96 -22.47 3.13
CA ASP A 114 14.74 -23.18 4.38
C ASP A 114 13.34 -22.88 4.91
N LEU A 115 12.35 -23.63 4.42
CA LEU A 115 10.96 -23.65 4.92
C LEU A 115 10.69 -24.87 5.83
N SER A 116 11.73 -25.38 6.51
CA SER A 116 11.67 -26.58 7.36
C SER A 116 10.66 -26.48 8.53
N GLY A 117 10.25 -25.26 8.90
CA GLY A 117 9.18 -25.02 9.86
C GLY A 117 7.76 -25.31 9.35
N MET A 118 7.57 -25.45 8.04
CA MET A 118 6.31 -25.88 7.41
C MET A 118 6.36 -27.36 6.99
N ALA A 119 7.46 -27.81 6.37
CA ALA A 119 7.63 -29.20 5.91
C ALA A 119 9.00 -29.75 6.30
N LYS A 120 9.03 -30.82 7.11
CA LYS A 120 10.26 -31.44 7.63
C LYS A 120 11.07 -32.20 6.59
N GLU A 121 10.46 -32.56 5.47
CA GLU A 121 11.06 -33.38 4.40
C GLU A 121 12.00 -32.58 3.49
N GLY A 122 12.07 -31.25 3.67
CA GLY A 122 12.91 -30.36 2.88
C GLY A 122 12.34 -30.09 1.48
N GLY A 123 13.15 -29.47 0.62
CA GLY A 123 12.80 -29.19 -0.79
C GLY A 123 11.63 -28.21 -1.02
N LEU A 124 11.01 -27.68 0.04
CA LEU A 124 9.92 -26.72 -0.05
C LEU A 124 10.47 -25.31 -0.28
N PHE A 125 10.07 -24.69 -1.40
CA PHE A 125 10.38 -23.31 -1.78
C PHE A 125 9.13 -22.65 -2.36
N VAL A 126 9.09 -21.32 -2.40
CA VAL A 126 8.03 -20.57 -3.09
C VAL A 126 8.37 -20.56 -4.58
N SER A 127 7.64 -21.32 -5.39
CA SER A 127 7.81 -21.33 -6.85
C SER A 127 7.37 -20.02 -7.49
N GLU A 128 6.23 -19.49 -7.05
CA GLU A 128 5.59 -18.32 -7.63
C GLU A 128 4.93 -17.47 -6.52
N ALA A 129 4.90 -16.15 -6.73
CA ALA A 129 4.10 -15.23 -5.95
C ALA A 129 3.45 -14.20 -6.89
N VAL A 130 2.13 -14.06 -6.82
CA VAL A 130 1.32 -13.12 -7.61
C VAL A 130 0.53 -12.24 -6.65
N HIS A 131 0.49 -10.94 -6.92
CA HIS A 131 -0.48 -10.04 -6.33
C HIS A 131 -1.40 -9.48 -7.40
N LYS A 132 -2.71 -9.64 -7.20
CA LYS A 132 -3.73 -8.96 -7.99
C LYS A 132 -4.50 -8.00 -7.10
N ALA A 133 -4.70 -6.78 -7.58
CA ALA A 133 -5.52 -5.77 -6.94
C ALA A 133 -6.38 -5.04 -7.98
N TYR A 134 -7.53 -4.57 -7.50
CA TYR A 134 -8.55 -3.89 -8.29
C TYR A 134 -9.11 -2.73 -7.49
N ILE A 135 -9.35 -1.61 -8.16
CA ILE A 135 -10.19 -0.53 -7.66
C ILE A 135 -11.05 0.03 -8.80
N GLU A 136 -12.27 0.40 -8.44
CA GLU A 136 -13.14 1.23 -9.24
C GLU A 136 -13.61 2.38 -8.34
N VAL A 137 -13.41 3.61 -8.79
CA VAL A 137 -13.90 4.82 -8.12
C VAL A 137 -14.97 5.43 -9.02
N ASN A 138 -16.20 5.40 -8.53
CA ASN A 138 -17.39 5.99 -9.12
C ASN A 138 -18.27 6.58 -8.01
N GLU A 139 -19.28 7.36 -8.40
CA GLU A 139 -20.18 8.06 -7.46
C GLU A 139 -21.08 7.11 -6.64
N GLU A 140 -21.18 5.84 -7.04
CA GLU A 140 -21.97 4.80 -6.36
C GLU A 140 -21.16 4.06 -5.28
N GLY A 141 -19.81 4.08 -5.38
CA GLY A 141 -18.90 3.22 -4.60
C GLY A 141 -18.95 3.40 -3.08
N THR A 142 -19.54 4.49 -2.57
CA THR A 142 -20.02 4.61 -1.17
C THR A 142 -21.16 5.64 -1.14
N VAL A 143 -22.38 5.19 -1.42
CA VAL A 143 -23.57 6.06 -1.52
C VAL A 143 -23.83 6.86 -0.23
N ALA A 144 -23.76 8.19 -0.36
CA ALA A 144 -24.36 9.23 0.48
C ALA A 144 -24.39 9.04 2.02
N ALA A 145 -23.45 9.70 2.71
CA ALA A 145 -23.48 9.87 4.18
C ALA A 145 -23.52 11.35 4.65
N ALA A 146 -23.59 12.32 3.73
CA ALA A 146 -23.51 13.75 4.04
C ALA A 146 -24.55 14.59 3.27
N ALA A 147 -25.81 14.12 3.24
CA ALA A 147 -26.93 14.92 2.74
C ALA A 147 -27.58 15.72 3.89
N THR A 148 -27.90 16.98 3.62
CA THR A 148 -28.59 17.95 4.50
C THR A 148 -27.87 18.38 5.79
N GLY A 149 -27.32 19.59 5.73
CA GLY A 149 -27.10 20.47 6.88
C GLY A 149 -27.46 21.91 6.50
N ILE A 150 -28.59 22.44 6.99
CA ILE A 150 -28.99 23.82 6.70
C ILE A 150 -28.31 24.76 7.71
N GLY A 151 -27.11 25.22 7.37
CA GLY A 151 -26.40 26.25 8.13
C GLY A 151 -26.90 27.65 7.78
N ILE A 152 -27.23 28.46 8.77
CA ILE A 152 -27.39 29.92 8.58
C ILE A 152 -25.99 30.53 8.70
N HIS A 153 -25.28 30.62 7.57
CA HIS A 153 -23.94 31.22 7.54
C HIS A 153 -24.02 32.75 7.58
N THR A 154 -23.21 33.37 8.43
CA THR A 154 -22.92 34.80 8.35
C THR A 154 -22.08 35.07 7.10
N ILE A 155 -22.49 36.06 6.29
CA ILE A 155 -21.90 36.29 4.97
C ILE A 155 -20.57 37.06 5.07
N SER A 156 -19.51 36.36 5.50
CA SER A 156 -18.16 36.69 5.06
C SER A 156 -17.82 35.89 3.80
N LEU A 157 -16.97 36.43 2.93
CA LEU A 157 -16.54 35.75 1.70
C LEU A 157 -15.50 34.66 2.01
N ARG A 158 -15.96 33.53 2.56
CA ARG A 158 -15.17 32.29 2.64
C ARG A 158 -15.18 31.64 1.24
N ILE A 159 -14.12 31.86 0.48
CA ILE A 159 -13.86 31.11 -0.75
C ILE A 159 -13.44 29.68 -0.31
N PRO A 160 -14.17 28.61 -0.70
CA PRO A 160 -13.77 27.25 -0.36
C PRO A 160 -12.45 26.88 -1.05
N VAL A 161 -11.69 25.98 -0.45
CA VAL A 161 -10.47 25.46 -1.09
C VAL A 161 -10.91 24.50 -2.19
N GLN A 162 -10.36 24.62 -3.40
CA GLN A 162 -10.65 23.69 -4.49
C GLN A 162 -9.54 22.65 -4.61
N PHE A 163 -9.91 21.37 -4.62
CA PHE A 163 -9.02 20.24 -4.88
C PHE A 163 -9.45 19.57 -6.19
N VAL A 164 -8.65 19.74 -7.24
CA VAL A 164 -8.91 19.20 -8.58
C VAL A 164 -7.80 18.20 -8.93
N ALA A 165 -8.19 16.96 -9.21
CA ALA A 165 -7.28 15.87 -9.56
C ALA A 165 -7.29 15.60 -11.08
N ASP A 166 -6.98 16.63 -11.87
CA ASP A 166 -6.94 16.64 -13.34
C ASP A 166 -5.58 16.22 -13.94
N HIS A 167 -4.63 15.84 -13.09
CA HIS A 167 -3.24 15.48 -13.43
C HIS A 167 -2.77 14.29 -12.57
N PRO A 168 -1.64 13.63 -12.91
CA PRO A 168 -1.20 12.40 -12.21
C PRO A 168 -1.15 12.51 -10.69
N PHE A 169 -1.86 11.63 -9.98
CA PHE A 169 -1.99 11.65 -8.52
C PHE A 169 -1.71 10.29 -7.87
N LEU A 170 -1.29 10.34 -6.61
CA LEU A 170 -1.13 9.17 -5.73
C LEU A 170 -2.32 9.09 -4.78
N PHE A 171 -2.79 7.87 -4.52
CA PHE A 171 -3.89 7.61 -3.58
C PHE A 171 -3.56 6.43 -2.67
N PHE A 172 -4.21 6.40 -1.50
CA PHE A 172 -4.12 5.28 -0.57
C PHE A 172 -5.41 5.13 0.23
N ILE A 173 -5.83 3.89 0.49
CA ILE A 173 -6.96 3.57 1.37
C ILE A 173 -6.37 3.20 2.73
N ARG A 174 -6.72 3.94 3.79
CA ARG A 174 -6.14 3.79 5.14
C ARG A 174 -7.23 3.44 6.16
N HIS A 175 -7.02 2.39 6.95
CA HIS A 175 -7.95 2.06 8.04
C HIS A 175 -7.84 3.11 9.16
N GLN A 176 -8.93 3.82 9.44
CA GLN A 176 -8.92 5.00 10.33
C GLN A 176 -8.43 4.70 11.76
N LYS A 177 -8.71 3.52 12.32
CA LYS A 177 -8.33 3.17 13.71
C LYS A 177 -6.87 2.74 13.83
N THR A 178 -6.46 1.71 13.09
CA THR A 178 -5.07 1.19 13.16
C THR A 178 -4.06 2.03 12.39
N LYS A 179 -4.53 2.94 11.53
CA LYS A 179 -3.73 3.77 10.62
C LYS A 179 -2.99 2.99 9.50
N CYS A 180 -3.21 1.68 9.35
CA CYS A 180 -2.60 0.85 8.30
C CYS A 180 -3.07 1.29 6.90
N ILE A 181 -2.16 1.29 5.93
CA ILE A 181 -2.50 1.38 4.51
C ILE A 181 -2.98 0.01 4.02
N LEU A 182 -4.22 -0.04 3.54
CA LEU A 182 -4.86 -1.23 2.98
C LEU A 182 -4.57 -1.37 1.49
N PHE A 183 -4.60 -0.25 0.76
CA PHE A 183 -4.24 -0.15 -0.66
C PHE A 183 -3.41 1.11 -0.91
N TYR A 184 -2.47 1.03 -1.83
CA TYR A 184 -1.68 2.16 -2.32
C TYR A 184 -1.67 2.12 -3.86
N GLY A 185 -1.70 3.28 -4.51
CA GLY A 185 -1.74 3.34 -5.96
C GLY A 185 -1.45 4.71 -6.57
N ARG A 186 -1.39 4.71 -7.90
CA ARG A 186 -1.23 5.89 -8.77
C ARG A 186 -2.27 5.85 -9.89
N VAL A 187 -2.84 7.01 -10.19
CA VAL A 187 -3.49 7.28 -11.47
C VAL A 187 -2.62 8.28 -12.23
N SER A 188 -2.17 7.91 -13.43
CA SER A 188 -1.40 8.75 -14.35
C SER A 188 -2.24 9.26 -15.51
N SER A 189 -3.21 8.45 -15.94
CA SER A 189 -4.27 8.83 -16.88
C SER A 189 -5.55 8.17 -16.37
N PRO A 190 -6.56 8.94 -15.90
CA PRO A 190 -7.84 8.39 -15.48
C PRO A 190 -8.56 7.59 -16.59
#